data_AF-A0A453CP88-F1
#
_entry.id   AF-A0A453CP88-F1
#
_cell.length_a   1.000
_cell.length_b   1.000
_cell.length_c   1.000
_cell.angle_alpha   90.00
_cell.angle_beta   90.00
_cell.angle_gamma   90.00
#
_symmetry.space_group_name_H-M   'P 1'
#
loop_
_entity.id
_entity.type
_entity.pdbx_description
1 polymer ?
#
loop_
_entity_poly.entity_id
_entity_poly.type
_entity_poly.pdbx_seq_one_letter_code
_entity_poly.pdbx_strand_id
1 'polypeptide(L)' 'QAWVRSLGFPVVDDWRAWHLDGQSAGFTIAYSNNMTFATVKGAGHTAPQYEPERCYAMFSRWVLHQPL' A
#
# COMPACT_ATOMS: atom_id res chain seq x y z
N GLN A 1 -12.16 1.87 3.01
CA GLN A 1 -11.90 0.71 2.12
C GLN A 1 -13.13 0.26 1.33
N ALA A 2 -14.36 0.60 1.74
CA ALA A 2 -15.59 0.13 1.07
C ALA A 2 -15.62 0.38 -0.45
N TRP A 3 -15.15 1.55 -0.90
CA TRP A 3 -15.14 1.92 -2.33
C TRP A 3 -14.22 1.04 -3.19
N VAL A 4 -13.05 0.63 -2.68
CA VAL A 4 -12.14 -0.26 -3.42
C VAL A 4 -12.77 -1.65 -3.53
N ARG A 5 -13.39 -2.12 -2.44
CA ARG A 5 -14.08 -3.41 -2.42
C ARG A 5 -15.30 -3.44 -3.35
N SER A 6 -15.99 -2.31 -3.54
CA SER A 6 -17.15 -2.24 -4.45
C SER A 6 -16.78 -2.41 -5.93
N LEU A 7 -15.49 -2.39 -6.28
CA LEU A 7 -15.04 -2.69 -7.64
C LEU A 7 -15.14 -4.21 -7.98
N GLY A 8 -15.30 -5.07 -6.97
CA GLY A 8 -15.61 -6.48 -7.17
C GLY A 8 -14.46 -7.36 -7.69
N PHE A 9 -13.22 -6.87 -7.68
CA PHE A 9 -12.06 -7.68 -8.07
C PHE A 9 -11.74 -8.74 -7.01
N PRO A 10 -11.43 -9.99 -7.42
CA PRO A 10 -10.92 -11.02 -6.52
C PRO A 10 -9.64 -10.59 -5.81
N VAL A 11 -9.55 -10.90 -4.52
CA VAL A 11 -8.33 -10.72 -3.71
C VAL A 11 -7.34 -11.84 -4.04
N VAL A 12 -6.08 -11.49 -4.29
CA VAL A 12 -4.99 -12.43 -4.60
C VAL A 12 -3.86 -12.41 -3.57
N ASP A 13 -3.76 -11.33 -2.79
CA ASP A 13 -2.92 -11.25 -1.59
C ASP A 13 -3.75 -10.57 -0.50
N ASP A 14 -3.97 -11.30 0.59
CA ASP A 14 -4.86 -10.89 1.67
C ASP A 14 -4.33 -9.66 2.43
N TRP A 15 -5.21 -9.06 3.21
CA TRP A 15 -4.89 -7.91 4.04
C TRP A 15 -3.73 -8.22 5.01
N ARG A 16 -2.56 -7.63 4.76
CA ARG A 16 -1.35 -7.83 5.57
C ARG A 16 -0.58 -6.53 5.78
N ALA A 17 0.27 -6.52 6.80
CA ALA A 17 1.21 -5.42 6.98
C ALA A 17 2.30 -5.46 5.90
N TRP A 18 2.68 -4.27 5.41
CA TRP A 18 3.90 -4.10 4.64
C TRP A 18 4.96 -3.41 5.50
N HIS A 19 6.22 -3.69 5.21
CA HIS A 19 7.32 -3.33 6.09
C HIS A 19 8.40 -2.52 5.37
N LEU A 20 8.99 -1.61 6.13
CA LEU A 20 10.18 -0.86 5.80
C LEU A 20 11.10 -0.89 7.02
N ASP A 21 12.34 -1.32 6.83
CA ASP A 21 13.37 -1.44 7.89
C ASP A 21 12.90 -2.19 9.14
N GLY A 22 12.20 -3.31 8.92
CA GLY A 22 11.69 -4.16 9.99
C GLY A 22 10.49 -3.59 10.76
N GLN A 23 9.99 -2.41 10.38
CA GLN A 23 8.82 -1.77 10.99
C GLN A 23 7.62 -1.80 10.05
N SER A 24 6.42 -1.95 10.62
CA SER A 24 5.18 -1.84 9.84
C SER A 24 5.03 -0.41 9.32
N ALA A 25 5.02 -0.27 8.00
CA ALA A 25 4.84 0.99 7.29
C ALA A 25 3.40 1.22 6.85
N GLY A 26 2.54 0.22 7.04
CA GLY A 26 1.10 0.27 6.80
C GLY A 26 0.55 -1.10 6.49
N PHE A 27 -0.58 -1.13 5.78
CA PHE A 27 -1.24 -2.37 5.35
C PHE A 27 -1.50 -2.35 3.85
N THR A 28 -1.53 -3.53 3.25
CA THR A 28 -1.75 -3.72 1.82
C THR A 28 -2.68 -4.91 1.55
N ILE A 29 -3.33 -4.87 0.40
CA ILE A 29 -4.14 -5.95 -0.18
C ILE A 29 -4.01 -5.85 -1.71
N ALA A 30 -3.81 -6.98 -2.38
CA ALA A 30 -3.68 -7.04 -3.83
C ALA A 30 -4.90 -7.72 -4.47
N TYR A 31 -5.30 -7.22 -5.63
CA TYR A 31 -6.43 -7.71 -6.41
C TYR A 31 -5.96 -8.26 -7.77
N SER A 32 -6.76 -9.15 -8.35
CA SER A 32 -6.42 -9.87 -9.59
C SER A 32 -6.24 -8.99 -10.84
N ASN A 33 -6.67 -7.72 -10.79
CA ASN A 33 -6.55 -6.75 -11.89
C ASN A 33 -5.26 -5.90 -11.82
N ASN A 34 -4.21 -6.40 -11.19
CA ASN A 34 -2.95 -5.67 -10.92
C ASN A 34 -3.13 -4.40 -10.08
N MET A 35 -4.22 -4.31 -9.31
CA MET A 35 -4.46 -3.21 -8.39
C MET A 35 -4.01 -3.59 -6.99
N THR A 36 -3.25 -2.70 -6.36
CA THR A 36 -2.87 -2.81 -4.96
C THR A 36 -3.45 -1.64 -4.19
N PHE A 37 -4.18 -1.91 -3.12
CA PHE A 37 -4.55 -0.88 -2.15
C PHE A 37 -3.54 -0.92 -1.01
N ALA A 38 -3.03 0.25 -0.62
CA ALA A 38 -2.05 0.39 0.45
C ALA A 38 -2.41 1.57 1.36
N THR A 39 -2.09 1.44 2.64
CA THR A 39 -2.08 2.55 3.60
C THR A 39 -0.65 2.89 3.97
N VAL A 40 -0.40 4.14 4.35
CA VAL A 40 0.86 4.57 4.95
C VAL A 40 0.59 4.93 6.40
N LYS A 41 1.18 4.18 7.33
CA LYS A 41 1.03 4.40 8.77
C LYS A 41 1.63 5.75 9.15
N GLY A 42 0.91 6.54 9.95
CA GLY A 42 1.34 7.87 10.40
C GLY A 42 1.08 9.00 9.40
N ALA A 43 0.70 8.68 8.17
CA ALA A 43 0.47 9.68 7.13
C ALA A 43 -0.87 10.40 7.29
N GLY A 44 -0.88 11.69 6.97
CA GLY A 44 -2.08 12.51 6.79
C GLY A 44 -2.58 12.53 5.33
N HIS A 45 -3.37 13.56 4.98
CA HIS A 45 -3.91 13.73 3.62
C HIS A 45 -2.79 13.94 2.58
N THR A 46 -1.81 14.77 2.91
CA THR A 46 -0.58 14.97 2.15
C THR A 46 0.50 14.00 2.63
N ALA A 47 0.30 12.70 2.40
CA ALA A 47 1.13 11.63 2.98
C ALA A 47 2.67 11.86 2.90
N PRO A 48 3.26 12.32 1.78
CA PRO A 48 4.70 12.57 1.69
C PRO A 48 5.21 13.70 2.60
N GLN A 49 4.33 14.60 3.07
CA GLN A 49 4.70 15.66 4.02
C GLN A 49 4.93 15.12 5.43
N TYR A 50 4.19 14.07 5.81
CA TYR A 50 4.24 13.49 7.16
C TYR A 50 5.18 12.28 7.22
N GLU A 51 5.17 11.45 6.16
CA GLU A 51 5.86 10.16 6.11
C GLU A 51 6.65 10.03 4.79
N PRO A 52 7.64 10.91 4.54
CA PRO A 52 8.35 10.99 3.26
C PRO A 52 9.07 9.68 2.89
N GLU A 53 9.72 9.05 3.85
CA GLU A 53 10.50 7.83 3.65
C GLU A 53 9.62 6.63 3.24
N ARG A 54 8.51 6.41 3.95
CA ARG A 54 7.53 5.36 3.61
C ARG A 54 6.88 5.63 2.26
N CYS A 55 6.55 6.88 1.95
CA CYS A 55 5.98 7.25 0.66
C CYS A 55 6.96 7.02 -0.49
N TYR A 56 8.24 7.37 -0.31
CA TYR A 56 9.28 7.12 -1.31
C TYR A 56 9.47 5.62 -1.54
N ALA A 57 9.57 4.82 -0.48
CA ALA A 57 9.69 3.37 -0.61
C ALA A 57 8.49 2.74 -1.35
N MET A 58 7.27 3.16 -1.02
CA MET A 58 6.06 2.72 -1.70
C MET A 58 6.07 3.09 -3.19
N PHE A 59 6.45 4.34 -3.52
CA PHE A 59 6.53 4.81 -4.91
C PHE A 59 7.60 4.07 -5.71
N SER A 60 8.81 3.92 -5.17
CA SER A 60 9.91 3.19 -5.82
C SER A 60 9.53 1.74 -6.10
N ARG A 61 8.90 1.05 -5.14
CA ARG A 61 8.42 -0.32 -5.33
C ARG A 61 7.34 -0.40 -6.41
N TRP A 62 6.42 0.56 -6.45
CA TRP A 62 5.39 0.63 -7.49
C TRP A 62 5.98 0.78 -8.90
N VAL A 63 6.92 1.72 -9.10
CA VAL A 63 7.56 1.95 -10.41
C VAL A 63 8.43 0.76 -10.84
N LEU A 64 9.05 0.06 -9.89
CA LEU A 64 9.90 -1.11 -10.15
C LEU A 64 9.13 -2.43 -10.19
N HIS A 65 7.80 -2.40 -10.09
CA HIS A 65 6.94 -3.60 -10.01
C HIS A 65 7.33 -4.57 -8.87
N GLN A 66 7.79 -4.02 -7.74
CA GLN A 66 8.12 -4.78 -6.54
C GLN A 66 6.94 -4.80 -5.56
N PRO A 67 6.75 -5.89 -4.79
CA PRO A 67 5.70 -5.98 -3.80
C PRO A 67 5.95 -5.04 -2.60
N LEU A 68 4.86 -4.62 -1.93
CA LEU A 68 4.91 -3.92 -0.65
C LEU A 68 5.12 -4.90 0.52
#